data_AF-A0A925Z5T5-F1
#
_entry.id   AF-A0A925Z5T5-F1
#
_cell.length_a   1.000
_cell.length_b   1.000
_cell.length_c   1.000
_cell.angle_alpha   90.00
_cell.angle_beta   90.00
_cell.angle_gamma   90.00
#
_symmetry.space_group_name_H-M   'P 1'
#
loop_
_entity.id
_entity.type
_entity.pdbx_description
1 polymer ?
#
loop_
_entity_poly.entity_id
_entity_poly.type
_entity_poly.pdbx_seq_one_letter_code
_entity_poly.pdbx_strand_id
1 'polypeptide(L)'
;MELDEFKRYWQDGKGPEFEFRAQTAEKLNEIIMKTISTVNELQAKNLYWKKMGDVSCGILLGVLAVNILLHIILPARFNPPGYNLIEIAFLALYAVITIRVFRYQAAIFDFDTTHALKDTLAKATLRFRRFYVRMNLIYLFLFPVTFFIILKMILGPLDLGKDNLMFLSAGVTALTFLFNHLYYREKYFKKISALETNLKELANESEE
;
A
#
# COMPACT_ATOMS: atom_id res chain seq x y z
N MET A 1 -19.53 -59.54 10.14
CA MET A 1 -19.08 -58.85 8.92
C MET A 1 -17.62 -59.21 8.74
N GLU A 2 -17.31 -60.06 7.76
CA GLU A 2 -15.95 -60.53 7.49
C GLU A 2 -15.10 -59.39 6.89
N LEU A 3 -13.78 -59.43 7.09
CA LEU A 3 -12.85 -58.37 6.67
C LEU A 3 -12.94 -58.07 5.16
N ASP A 4 -13.34 -59.06 4.37
CA ASP A 4 -13.51 -58.95 2.92
C ASP A 4 -14.85 -58.29 2.52
N GLU A 5 -15.91 -58.42 3.34
CA GLU A 5 -17.14 -57.63 3.20
C GLU A 5 -16.88 -56.16 3.53
N PHE A 6 -16.09 -55.87 4.56
CA PHE A 6 -15.73 -54.50 4.93
C PHE A 6 -14.87 -53.82 3.86
N LYS A 7 -13.92 -54.54 3.25
CA LYS A 7 -13.12 -54.03 2.13
C LYS A 7 -13.95 -53.78 0.87
N ARG A 8 -14.91 -54.66 0.53
CA ARG A 8 -15.84 -54.41 -0.58
C ARG A 8 -16.73 -53.20 -0.30
N TYR A 9 -17.29 -53.09 0.89
CA TYR A 9 -18.11 -51.94 1.28
C TYR A 9 -17.31 -50.62 1.29
N TRP A 10 -16.03 -50.67 1.68
CA TRP A 10 -15.14 -49.51 1.67
C TRP A 10 -14.69 -49.09 0.27
N GLN A 11 -14.51 -50.05 -0.66
CA GLN A 11 -14.22 -49.77 -2.06
C GLN A 11 -15.46 -49.29 -2.82
N ASP A 12 -16.64 -49.85 -2.53
CA ASP A 12 -17.92 -49.38 -3.09
C ASP A 12 -18.32 -48.01 -2.52
N GLY A 13 -17.88 -47.67 -1.31
CA GLY A 13 -18.02 -46.35 -0.69
C GLY A 13 -17.09 -45.27 -1.29
N LYS A 14 -16.10 -45.65 -2.10
CA LYS A 14 -15.31 -44.72 -2.94
C LYS A 14 -16.00 -44.46 -4.28
N GLY A 15 -17.30 -44.19 -4.22
CA GLY A 15 -18.06 -43.79 -5.39
C GLY A 15 -17.63 -42.40 -5.91
N PRO A 16 -18.17 -41.98 -7.06
CA PRO A 16 -17.87 -40.67 -7.67
C PRO A 16 -18.11 -39.49 -6.71
N GLU A 17 -18.97 -39.63 -5.69
CA GLU A 17 -19.17 -38.62 -4.64
C GLU A 17 -17.94 -38.44 -3.72
N PHE A 18 -17.17 -39.50 -3.46
CA PHE A 18 -15.96 -39.42 -2.62
C PHE A 18 -14.80 -38.81 -3.41
N GLU A 19 -14.65 -39.16 -4.69
CA GLU A 19 -13.70 -38.50 -5.59
C GLU A 19 -14.07 -37.03 -5.84
N PHE A 20 -15.37 -36.73 -5.98
CA PHE A 20 -15.87 -35.37 -6.08
C PHE A 20 -15.52 -34.59 -4.80
N ARG A 21 -15.90 -35.06 -3.61
CA ARG A 21 -15.56 -34.40 -2.33
C ARG A 21 -14.06 -34.24 -2.10
N ALA A 22 -13.23 -35.22 -2.50
CA ALA A 22 -11.78 -35.12 -2.41
C ALA A 22 -11.22 -34.06 -3.38
N GLN A 23 -11.72 -34.01 -4.63
CA GLN A 23 -11.38 -32.95 -5.59
C GLN A 23 -11.86 -31.57 -5.12
N THR A 24 -13.03 -31.47 -4.48
CA THR A 24 -13.54 -30.21 -3.90
C THR A 24 -12.66 -29.77 -2.73
N ALA A 25 -12.26 -30.69 -1.84
CA ALA A 25 -11.36 -30.39 -0.73
C ALA A 25 -9.95 -29.95 -1.19
N GLU A 26 -9.42 -30.57 -2.25
CA GLU A 26 -8.12 -30.21 -2.83
C GLU A 26 -8.16 -28.83 -3.50
N LYS A 27 -9.22 -28.53 -4.28
CA LYS A 27 -9.45 -27.20 -4.85
C LYS A 27 -9.63 -26.12 -3.79
N LEU A 28 -10.41 -26.40 -2.74
CA LEU A 28 -10.61 -25.51 -1.61
C LEU A 28 -9.28 -25.18 -0.91
N ASN A 29 -8.47 -26.20 -0.66
CA ASN A 29 -7.15 -26.02 -0.05
C ASN A 29 -6.21 -25.20 -0.95
N GLU A 30 -6.26 -25.43 -2.27
CA GLU A 30 -5.50 -24.63 -3.24
C GLU A 30 -5.91 -23.15 -3.22
N ILE A 31 -7.21 -22.85 -3.17
CA ILE A 31 -7.74 -21.48 -3.10
C ILE A 31 -7.31 -20.80 -1.78
N ILE A 32 -7.39 -21.51 -0.65
CA ILE A 32 -6.97 -21.01 0.67
C ILE A 32 -5.47 -20.71 0.65
N MET A 33 -4.63 -21.63 0.15
CA MET A 33 -3.18 -21.44 0.08
C MET A 33 -2.78 -20.28 -0.84
N LYS A 34 -3.41 -20.15 -2.02
CA LYS A 34 -3.21 -18.99 -2.91
C LYS A 34 -3.60 -17.68 -2.25
N THR A 35 -4.69 -17.69 -1.50
CA THR A 35 -5.19 -16.52 -0.77
C THR A 35 -4.21 -16.09 0.33
N ILE A 36 -3.77 -17.02 1.17
CA ILE A 36 -2.79 -16.76 2.23
C ILE A 36 -1.47 -16.25 1.64
N SER A 37 -0.96 -16.90 0.58
CA SER A 37 0.25 -16.47 -0.11
C SER A 37 0.13 -15.03 -0.62
N THR A 38 -0.99 -14.71 -1.28
CA THR A 38 -1.24 -13.36 -1.82
C THR A 38 -1.33 -12.31 -0.71
N VAL A 39 -1.99 -12.62 0.42
CA VAL A 39 -2.08 -11.73 1.58
C VAL A 39 -0.69 -11.50 2.20
N ASN A 40 0.11 -12.56 2.39
CA ASN A 40 1.47 -12.46 2.93
C ASN A 40 2.36 -11.57 2.04
N GLU A 41 2.25 -11.72 0.71
CA GLU A 41 2.99 -10.87 -0.22
C GLU A 41 2.56 -9.39 -0.16
N LEU A 42 1.28 -9.11 0.05
CA LEU A 42 0.77 -7.75 0.23
C LEU A 42 1.22 -7.15 1.56
N GLN A 43 1.19 -7.93 2.64
CA GLN A 43 1.64 -7.50 3.97
C GLN A 43 3.15 -7.19 3.95
N ALA A 44 3.97 -8.06 3.36
CA ALA A 44 5.41 -7.84 3.22
C ALA A 44 5.73 -6.56 2.45
N LYS A 45 5.01 -6.29 1.35
CA LYS A 45 5.15 -5.05 0.58
C LYS A 45 4.74 -3.81 1.37
N ASN A 46 3.62 -3.88 2.09
CA ASN A 46 3.20 -2.74 2.89
C ASN A 46 4.16 -2.44 4.04
N LEU A 47 4.71 -3.49 4.67
CA LEU A 47 5.76 -3.37 5.68
C LEU A 47 7.04 -2.73 5.11
N TYR A 48 7.43 -3.11 3.89
CA TYR A 48 8.55 -2.48 3.19
C TYR A 48 8.31 -0.98 2.99
N TRP A 49 7.16 -0.57 2.44
CA TRP A 49 6.83 0.84 2.24
C TRP A 49 6.71 1.62 3.53
N LYS A 50 6.16 1.02 4.60
CA LYS A 50 6.17 1.60 5.94
C LYS A 50 7.58 1.91 6.42
N LYS A 51 8.49 0.92 6.36
CA LYS A 51 9.89 1.10 6.77
C LYS A 51 10.59 2.18 5.95
N MET A 52 10.44 2.14 4.62
CA MET A 52 11.02 3.15 3.74
C MET A 52 10.46 4.55 4.03
N GLY A 53 9.15 4.66 4.26
CA GLY A 53 8.47 5.90 4.62
C GLY A 53 8.94 6.47 5.96
N ASP A 54 8.95 5.64 7.01
CA ASP A 54 9.43 6.03 8.35
C ASP A 54 10.89 6.53 8.28
N VAL A 55 11.78 5.83 7.56
CA VAL A 55 13.20 6.21 7.42
C VAL A 55 13.38 7.49 6.61
N SER A 56 12.83 7.54 5.39
CA SER A 56 13.02 8.70 4.50
C SER A 56 12.38 9.98 5.06
N CYS A 57 11.18 9.89 5.61
CA CYS A 57 10.52 11.03 6.25
C CYS A 57 11.19 11.40 7.58
N GLY A 58 11.73 10.43 8.32
CA GLY A 58 12.55 10.68 9.52
C GLY A 58 13.81 11.47 9.20
N ILE A 59 14.53 11.09 8.13
CA ILE A 59 15.70 11.84 7.64
C ILE A 59 15.28 13.26 7.24
N LEU A 60 14.19 13.42 6.48
CA LEU A 60 13.68 14.73 6.09
C LEU A 60 13.38 15.61 7.31
N LEU A 61 12.66 15.09 8.30
CA LEU A 61 12.35 15.82 9.54
C LEU A 61 13.63 16.20 10.31
N GLY A 62 14.62 15.31 10.37
CA GLY A 62 15.92 15.61 10.97
C GLY A 62 16.66 16.74 10.26
N VAL A 63 16.70 16.72 8.93
CA VAL A 63 17.30 17.79 8.12
C VAL A 63 16.56 19.12 8.32
N LEU A 64 15.23 19.12 8.35
CA LEU A 64 14.43 20.32 8.60
C LEU A 64 14.70 20.88 10.01
N ALA A 65 14.80 20.03 11.03
CA ALA A 65 15.12 20.45 12.39
C ALA A 65 16.51 21.10 12.52
N VAL A 66 17.53 20.51 11.86
CA VAL A 66 18.87 21.11 11.79
C VAL A 66 18.84 22.46 11.09
N ASN A 67 18.08 22.59 10.00
CA ASN A 67 17.94 23.88 9.30
C ASN A 67 17.29 24.95 10.18
N ILE A 68 16.23 24.62 10.93
CA ILE A 68 15.62 25.54 11.89
C ILE A 68 16.63 25.97 12.97
N LEU A 69 17.38 25.01 13.51
CA LEU A 69 18.38 25.29 14.54
C LEU A 69 19.49 26.22 14.03
N LEU A 70 19.99 25.99 12.81
CA LEU A 70 20.98 26.85 12.17
C LEU A 70 20.45 28.26 11.90
N HIS A 71 19.17 28.38 11.55
CA HIS A 71 18.51 29.66 11.35
C HIS A 71 18.41 30.49 12.64
N ILE A 72 18.14 29.84 13.78
CA ILE A 72 18.06 30.49 15.09
C ILE A 72 19.45 30.88 15.60
N ILE A 73 20.46 30.02 15.45
CA ILE A 73 21.79 30.22 16.04
C ILE A 73 22.69 31.11 15.15
N LEU A 74 22.55 31.03 13.82
CA LEU A 74 23.41 31.72 12.86
C LEU A 74 22.61 32.53 11.81
N PRO A 75 21.75 33.48 12.24
CA PRO A 75 20.81 34.18 11.36
C PRO A 75 21.49 35.03 10.27
N ALA A 76 22.71 35.51 10.51
CA ALA A 76 23.46 36.33 9.55
C ALA A 76 24.17 35.53 8.44
N ARG A 77 24.38 34.21 8.63
CA ARG A 77 25.05 33.33 7.66
C ARG A 77 24.10 32.35 6.97
N PHE A 78 22.98 32.02 7.61
CA PHE A 78 21.99 31.05 7.13
C PHE A 78 20.60 31.68 6.92
N ASN A 79 20.59 32.91 6.39
CA ASN A 79 19.44 33.50 5.71
C ASN A 79 19.64 33.41 4.18
N PRO A 80 19.74 32.22 3.56
CA PRO A 80 19.68 32.16 2.11
C PRO A 80 18.31 32.74 1.69
N PRO A 81 18.29 33.74 0.78
CA PRO A 81 17.06 34.33 0.28
C PRO A 81 16.30 33.25 -0.49
N GLY A 82 15.35 32.59 0.17
CA GLY A 82 14.68 31.46 -0.46
C GLY A 82 13.80 30.64 0.48
N TYR A 83 14.15 30.51 1.76
CA TYR A 83 13.46 29.62 2.70
C TYR A 83 12.65 30.40 3.71
N ASN A 84 11.32 30.33 3.60
CA ASN A 84 10.45 30.84 4.65
C ASN A 84 10.08 29.69 5.60
N LEU A 85 9.92 29.97 6.89
CA LEU A 85 9.43 29.03 7.90
C LEU A 85 8.15 28.29 7.46
N ILE A 86 7.34 28.94 6.63
CA ILE A 86 6.13 28.37 6.01
C ILE A 86 6.47 27.16 5.13
N GLU A 87 7.51 27.23 4.30
CA GLU A 87 7.90 26.15 3.40
C GLU A 87 8.46 24.96 4.19
N ILE A 88 9.24 25.23 5.23
CA ILE A 88 9.74 24.22 6.17
C ILE A 88 8.57 23.52 6.89
N ALA A 89 7.60 24.28 7.38
CA ALA A 89 6.40 23.74 8.01
C ALA A 89 5.61 22.85 7.05
N PHE A 90 5.50 23.25 5.78
CA PHE A 90 4.81 22.46 4.76
C PHE A 90 5.53 21.15 4.46
N LEU A 91 6.86 21.15 4.36
CA LEU A 91 7.65 19.92 4.18
C LEU A 91 7.56 18.98 5.40
N ALA A 92 7.52 19.54 6.62
CA ALA A 92 7.30 18.75 7.82
C ALA A 92 5.90 18.12 7.83
N LEU A 93 4.87 18.89 7.46
CA LEU A 93 3.50 18.40 7.30
C LEU A 93 3.45 17.27 6.25
N TYR A 94 4.13 17.45 5.12
CA TYR A 94 4.26 16.42 4.09
C TYR A 94 4.84 15.12 4.65
N ALA A 95 5.95 15.20 5.39
CA ALA A 95 6.60 14.05 6.00
C ALA A 95 5.66 13.30 6.96
N VAL A 96 4.98 14.04 7.84
CA VAL A 96 4.06 13.47 8.85
C VAL A 96 2.86 12.79 8.17
N ILE A 97 2.26 13.43 7.17
CA ILE A 97 1.16 12.85 6.39
C ILE A 97 1.62 11.57 5.69
N THR A 98 2.81 11.61 5.07
CA THR A 98 3.37 10.46 4.33
C THR A 98 3.62 9.26 5.25
N ILE A 99 4.20 9.49 6.43
CA ILE A 99 4.35 8.45 7.47
C ILE A 99 2.99 7.85 7.84
N ARG A 100 2.00 8.71 8.09
CA ARG A 100 0.65 8.26 8.46
C ARG A 100 0.00 7.43 7.37
N VAL A 101 0.15 7.82 6.11
CA VAL A 101 -0.35 7.08 4.94
C VAL A 101 0.25 5.68 4.89
N PHE A 102 1.58 5.55 5.00
CA PHE A 102 2.23 4.24 4.92
C PHE A 102 1.93 3.35 6.13
N ARG A 103 1.80 3.93 7.33
CA ARG A 103 1.35 3.19 8.52
C ARG A 103 -0.08 2.68 8.37
N TYR A 104 -0.97 3.51 7.86
CA TYR A 104 -2.35 3.10 7.60
C TYR A 104 -2.41 2.01 6.52
N GLN A 105 -1.61 2.12 5.46
CA GLN A 105 -1.49 1.09 4.42
C GLN A 105 -1.03 -0.25 4.98
N ALA A 106 -0.01 -0.25 5.85
CA ALA A 106 0.48 -1.45 6.54
C ALA A 106 -0.64 -2.16 7.32
N ALA A 107 -1.49 -1.42 8.02
CA ALA A 107 -2.57 -1.98 8.82
C ALA A 107 -3.72 -2.59 8.00
N ILE A 108 -3.78 -2.42 6.68
CA ILE A 108 -4.91 -2.93 5.86
C ILE A 108 -4.89 -4.46 5.76
N PHE A 109 -3.71 -5.05 5.63
CA PHE A 109 -3.50 -6.49 5.50
C PHE A 109 -2.77 -7.09 6.72
N ASP A 110 -2.83 -6.38 7.85
CA ASP A 110 -2.23 -6.82 9.11
C ASP A 110 -3.32 -7.48 9.97
N PHE A 111 -3.67 -8.71 9.62
CA PHE A 111 -4.65 -9.51 10.35
C PHE A 111 -4.22 -10.97 10.38
N ASP A 112 -4.56 -11.64 11.47
CA ASP A 112 -4.24 -13.05 11.66
C ASP A 112 -5.21 -13.91 10.84
N THR A 113 -4.68 -14.89 10.09
CA THR A 113 -5.45 -15.74 9.17
C THR A 113 -6.32 -16.80 9.89
N THR A 114 -6.24 -16.83 11.22
CA THR A 114 -6.90 -17.78 12.13
C THR A 114 -8.40 -17.52 12.34
N HIS A 115 -8.92 -16.33 12.02
CA HIS A 115 -10.35 -16.01 12.13
C HIS A 115 -10.99 -15.72 10.77
N ALA A 116 -12.23 -16.22 10.57
CA ALA A 116 -13.15 -15.93 9.46
C ALA A 116 -12.50 -15.23 8.25
N LEU A 117 -11.63 -15.97 7.54
CA LEU A 117 -10.77 -15.45 6.46
C LEU A 117 -11.58 -14.66 5.42
N LYS A 118 -12.79 -15.13 5.12
CA LYS A 118 -13.75 -14.53 4.18
C LYS A 118 -14.10 -13.08 4.56
N ASP A 119 -14.58 -12.87 5.78
CA ASP A 119 -15.03 -11.55 6.24
C ASP A 119 -13.88 -10.56 6.40
N THR A 120 -12.76 -11.05 6.91
CA THR A 120 -11.56 -10.23 7.14
C THR A 120 -10.97 -9.77 5.81
N LEU A 121 -10.91 -10.67 4.82
CA LEU A 121 -10.39 -10.36 3.49
C LEU A 121 -11.33 -9.41 2.73
N ALA A 122 -12.65 -9.61 2.81
CA ALA A 122 -13.62 -8.68 2.22
C ALA A 122 -13.47 -7.26 2.79
N LYS A 123 -13.33 -7.14 4.12
CA LYS A 123 -13.08 -5.86 4.81
C LYS A 123 -11.75 -5.23 4.39
N ALA A 124 -10.67 -6.02 4.31
CA ALA A 124 -9.34 -5.54 3.93
C ALA A 124 -9.34 -5.00 2.49
N THR A 125 -9.92 -5.73 1.55
CA THR A 125 -10.07 -5.32 0.15
C THR A 125 -10.86 -4.01 0.01
N LEU A 126 -11.99 -3.88 0.72
CA LEU A 126 -12.78 -2.66 0.72
C LEU A 126 -12.00 -1.47 1.33
N ARG A 127 -11.27 -1.70 2.43
CA ARG A 127 -10.40 -0.69 3.04
C ARG A 127 -9.31 -0.25 2.08
N PHE A 128 -8.72 -1.17 1.31
CA PHE A 128 -7.69 -0.85 0.33
C PHE A 128 -8.21 0.07 -0.80
N ARG A 129 -9.39 -0.23 -1.35
CA ARG A 129 -10.01 0.62 -2.39
C ARG A 129 -10.24 2.04 -1.86
N ARG A 130 -10.78 2.16 -0.65
CA ARG A 130 -11.01 3.47 0.01
C ARG A 130 -9.69 4.18 0.32
N PHE A 131 -8.69 3.45 0.77
CA PHE A 131 -7.34 3.96 1.01
C PHE A 131 -6.76 4.59 -0.25
N TYR A 132 -6.79 3.86 -1.37
CA TYR A 132 -6.22 4.32 -2.63
C TYR A 132 -6.84 5.66 -3.07
N VAL A 133 -8.16 5.78 -3.05
CA VAL A 133 -8.84 7.05 -3.41
C VAL A 133 -8.45 8.18 -2.45
N ARG A 134 -8.52 7.94 -1.14
CA ARG A 134 -8.17 8.95 -0.13
C ARG A 134 -6.73 9.41 -0.22
N MET A 135 -5.80 8.48 -0.42
CA MET A 135 -4.37 8.77 -0.57
C MET A 135 -4.13 9.68 -1.78
N ASN A 136 -4.70 9.35 -2.95
CA ASN A 136 -4.54 10.17 -4.14
C ASN A 136 -5.14 11.56 -3.97
N LEU A 137 -6.30 11.68 -3.31
CA LEU A 137 -6.89 12.99 -3.00
C LEU A 137 -5.97 13.83 -2.10
N ILE A 138 -5.39 13.26 -1.05
CA ILE A 138 -4.45 13.96 -0.17
C ILE A 138 -3.24 14.47 -0.97
N TYR A 139 -2.62 13.59 -1.77
CA TYR A 139 -1.44 13.97 -2.53
C TYR A 139 -1.73 14.90 -3.71
N LEU A 140 -2.98 15.00 -4.15
CA LEU A 140 -3.35 15.93 -5.23
C LEU A 140 -3.12 17.38 -4.80
N PHE A 141 -3.36 17.67 -3.53
CA PHE A 141 -3.11 18.99 -2.94
C PHE A 141 -1.68 19.12 -2.43
N LEU A 142 -1.11 18.04 -1.91
CA LEU A 142 0.17 18.09 -1.22
C LEU A 142 1.37 18.10 -2.18
N PHE A 143 1.34 17.29 -3.24
CA PHE A 143 2.45 17.16 -4.19
C PHE A 143 2.80 18.44 -4.96
N PRO A 144 1.84 19.22 -5.51
CA PRO A 144 2.19 20.44 -6.24
C PRO A 144 3.01 21.41 -5.39
N VAL A 145 2.60 21.62 -4.14
CA VAL A 145 3.28 22.52 -3.21
C VAL A 145 4.62 21.94 -2.76
N THR A 146 4.67 20.64 -2.42
CA THR A 146 5.92 19.97 -2.02
C THR A 146 6.95 20.00 -3.15
N PHE A 147 6.56 19.67 -4.39
CA PHE A 147 7.47 19.72 -5.53
C PHE A 147 7.87 21.13 -5.90
N PHE A 148 6.97 22.12 -5.78
CA PHE A 148 7.34 23.52 -5.97
C PHE A 148 8.45 23.93 -5.00
N ILE A 149 8.29 23.63 -3.70
CA ILE A 149 9.30 23.92 -2.68
C ILE A 149 10.62 23.20 -3.02
N ILE A 150 10.59 21.89 -3.26
CA ILE A 150 11.79 21.10 -3.57
C ILE A 150 12.49 21.59 -4.84
N LEU A 151 11.75 21.88 -5.92
CA LEU A 151 12.32 22.38 -7.16
C LEU A 151 12.92 23.77 -6.99
N LYS A 152 12.27 24.65 -6.22
CA LYS A 152 12.83 25.95 -5.86
C LYS A 152 14.13 25.79 -5.06
N MET A 153 14.23 24.79 -4.18
CA MET A 153 15.45 24.50 -3.42
C MET A 153 16.59 24.01 -4.32
N ILE A 154 16.30 23.11 -5.26
CA ILE A 154 17.31 22.44 -6.10
C ILE A 154 17.72 23.32 -7.29
N LEU A 155 16.74 23.96 -7.93
CA LEU A 155 16.91 24.73 -9.17
C LEU A 155 16.95 26.24 -8.94
N GLY A 156 16.80 26.70 -7.70
CA GLY A 156 16.94 28.12 -7.33
C GLY A 156 18.21 28.80 -7.85
N PRO A 157 19.39 28.13 -7.88
CA PRO A 157 20.61 28.70 -8.46
C PRO A 157 20.56 28.97 -9.96
N LEU A 158 19.59 28.39 -10.69
CA LEU A 158 19.41 28.55 -12.13
C LEU A 158 18.52 29.75 -12.49
N ASP A 159 18.03 30.49 -11.49
CA ASP A 159 17.16 31.67 -11.63
C ASP A 159 15.96 31.43 -12.56
N LEU A 160 15.37 30.23 -12.47
CA LEU A 160 14.15 29.91 -13.19
C LEU A 160 13.00 30.79 -12.67
N GLY A 161 12.33 31.50 -13.57
CA GLY A 161 11.13 32.27 -13.24
C GLY A 161 10.06 31.43 -12.52
N LYS A 162 9.27 32.07 -11.65
CA LYS A 162 8.25 31.39 -10.82
C LYS A 162 7.27 30.55 -11.64
N ASP A 163 6.89 31.04 -12.81
CA ASP A 163 5.96 30.36 -13.71
C ASP A 163 6.55 29.04 -14.22
N ASN A 164 7.85 29.01 -14.56
CA ASN A 164 8.55 27.79 -14.97
C ASN A 164 8.60 26.77 -13.83
N LEU A 165 8.87 27.21 -12.60
CA LEU A 165 8.84 26.33 -11.43
C LEU A 165 7.45 25.76 -11.17
N MET A 166 6.40 26.57 -11.36
CA MET A 166 5.01 26.10 -11.27
C MET A 166 4.71 25.03 -12.33
N PHE A 167 5.04 25.27 -13.60
CA PHE A 167 4.84 24.28 -14.67
C PHE A 167 5.62 22.98 -14.42
N LEU A 168 6.88 23.08 -13.99
CA LEU A 168 7.67 21.91 -13.63
C LEU A 168 7.06 21.15 -12.45
N SER A 169 6.59 21.84 -11.41
CA SER A 169 5.94 21.21 -10.26
C SER A 169 4.67 20.47 -10.65
N ALA A 170 3.84 21.05 -11.54
CA ALA A 170 2.66 20.41 -12.08
C ALA A 170 3.01 19.19 -12.93
N GLY A 171 4.05 19.29 -13.77
CA GLY A 171 4.56 18.17 -14.58
C GLY A 171 5.05 17.00 -13.72
N VAL A 172 5.87 17.27 -12.71
CA VAL A 172 6.37 16.25 -11.78
C VAL A 172 5.23 15.64 -10.95
N THR A 173 4.25 16.44 -10.55
CA THR A 173 3.02 15.96 -9.89
C THR A 173 2.29 14.95 -10.78
N ALA A 174 2.00 15.33 -12.03
CA ALA A 174 1.29 14.47 -12.98
C ALA A 174 2.05 13.17 -13.26
N LEU A 175 3.36 13.25 -13.48
CA LEU A 175 4.22 12.07 -13.65
C LEU A 175 4.19 11.17 -12.41
N THR A 176 4.29 11.75 -11.21
CA THR A 176 4.24 11.00 -9.95
C THR A 176 2.90 10.27 -9.80
N PHE A 177 1.78 10.91 -10.14
CA PHE A 177 0.47 10.25 -10.14
C PHE A 177 0.39 9.12 -11.16
N LEU A 178 0.91 9.32 -12.37
CA LEU A 178 0.94 8.30 -13.41
C LEU A 178 1.74 7.07 -12.96
N PHE A 179 2.98 7.27 -12.49
CA PHE A 179 3.82 6.19 -11.98
C PHE A 179 3.22 5.52 -10.76
N ASN A 180 2.64 6.27 -9.83
CA ASN A 180 1.96 5.73 -8.67
C ASN A 180 0.75 4.87 -9.08
N HIS A 181 -0.08 5.34 -10.01
CA HIS A 181 -1.22 4.58 -10.52
C HIS A 181 -0.76 3.28 -11.20
N LEU A 182 0.24 3.35 -12.08
CA LEU A 182 0.80 2.16 -12.74
C LEU A 182 1.37 1.17 -11.71
N TYR A 183 2.10 1.67 -10.72
CA TYR A 183 2.64 0.85 -9.64
C TYR A 183 1.54 0.14 -8.85
N TYR A 184 0.51 0.87 -8.42
CA TYR A 184 -0.62 0.30 -7.67
C TYR A 184 -1.44 -0.68 -8.52
N ARG A 185 -1.65 -0.38 -9.80
CA ARG A 185 -2.33 -1.27 -10.74
C ARG A 185 -1.63 -2.61 -10.84
N GLU A 186 -0.32 -2.59 -11.06
CA GLU A 186 0.47 -3.79 -11.27
C GLU A 186 0.74 -4.57 -9.99
N LYS A 187 1.05 -3.88 -8.88
CA LYS A 187 1.51 -4.54 -7.65
C LYS A 187 0.39 -4.84 -6.66
N TYR A 188 -0.74 -4.14 -6.73
CA TYR A 188 -1.87 -4.28 -5.81
C TYR A 188 -3.16 -4.67 -6.53
N PHE A 189 -3.70 -3.89 -7.48
CA PHE A 189 -5.04 -4.15 -8.01
C PHE A 189 -5.20 -5.53 -8.66
N LYS A 190 -4.17 -6.03 -9.36
CA LYS A 190 -4.18 -7.41 -9.87
C LYS A 190 -4.37 -8.44 -8.75
N LYS A 191 -3.67 -8.25 -7.62
CA LYS A 191 -3.74 -9.15 -6.45
C LYS A 191 -5.06 -9.02 -5.70
N ILE A 192 -5.56 -7.79 -5.55
CA ILE A 192 -6.87 -7.53 -4.95
C ILE A 192 -7.98 -8.17 -5.77
N SER A 193 -7.92 -8.07 -7.10
CA SER A 193 -8.87 -8.74 -7.98
C SER A 193 -8.82 -10.26 -7.85
N ALA A 194 -7.61 -10.84 -7.73
CA ALA A 194 -7.46 -12.28 -7.50
C ALA A 194 -8.07 -12.71 -6.14
N LEU A 195 -7.85 -11.92 -5.09
CA LEU A 195 -8.46 -12.16 -3.77
C LEU A 195 -9.99 -12.07 -3.81
N GLU A 196 -10.55 -11.14 -4.59
CA GLU A 196 -12.01 -11.04 -4.79
C GLU A 196 -12.57 -12.24 -5.56
N THR A 197 -11.85 -12.76 -6.55
CA THR A 197 -12.24 -13.99 -7.27
C THR A 197 -12.23 -15.19 -6.32
N ASN A 198 -11.13 -15.38 -5.58
CA ASN A 198 -11.02 -16.45 -4.59
C ASN A 198 -12.13 -16.38 -3.53
N LEU A 199 -12.51 -15.17 -3.09
CA LEU A 199 -13.61 -14.98 -2.15
C LEU A 199 -14.97 -15.40 -2.70
N LYS A 200 -15.21 -15.19 -3.99
CA LYS A 200 -16.46 -15.61 -4.66
C LYS A 200 -16.49 -17.13 -4.82
N GLU A 201 -15.38 -17.74 -5.21
CA GLU A 201 -15.24 -19.19 -5.31
C GLU A 201 -15.46 -19.87 -3.94
N LEU A 202 -14.86 -19.33 -2.88
CA LEU A 202 -15.09 -19.77 -1.50
C LEU A 202 -16.54 -19.59 -1.01
N ALA A 203 -17.30 -18.66 -1.57
CA ALA A 203 -18.71 -18.48 -1.22
C ALA A 203 -19.59 -19.54 -1.88
N ASN A 204 -19.33 -19.83 -3.16
CA ASN A 204 -20.10 -20.80 -3.93
C ASN A 204 -19.87 -22.24 -3.44
N GLU A 205 -18.65 -22.61 -3.04
CA GLU A 205 -18.36 -23.95 -2.49
C GLU A 205 -18.88 -24.16 -1.06
N SER A 206 -19.31 -23.10 -0.35
CA SER A 206 -19.89 -23.22 1.00
C SER A 206 -21.41 -23.36 1.01
N GLU A 207 -22.07 -23.17 -0.14
CA GLU A 207 -23.52 -23.24 -0.32
C GLU A 207 -23.98 -24.55 -1.01
N GLU A 208 -23.05 -25.37 -1.50
CA GLU A 208 -23.26 -26.74 -2.00
C GLU A 208 -22.99 -27.79 -0.91
#